data_AF-S4R7Z2-F1
#
_entry.id   AF-S4R7Z2-F1
#
_cell.length_a   1.000
_cell.length_b   1.000
_cell.length_c   1.000
_cell.angle_alpha   90.00
_cell.angle_beta   90.00
_cell.angle_gamma   90.00
#
_symmetry.space_group_name_H-M   'P 1'
#
loop_
_entity.id
_entity.type
_entity.pdbx_description
1 polymer ?
#
loop_
_entity_poly.entity_id
_entity_poly.type
_entity_poly.pdbx_seq_one_letter_code
_entity_poly.pdbx_strand_id
1 'polypeptide(L)'
;SKKLQNFGKRSHAIQRNPNAPVMIRGWLHKQDSTGMRLWKRRWFVLADFCLFYYKDGREDEVLGSISLPSFRISEVEPSDRISRKFTFKVRPL
;
A
#
# COMPACT_ATOMS: atom_id res chain seq x y z
N SER A 1 -11.12 15.55 -16.08
CA SER A 1 -11.53 14.95 -14.79
C SER A 1 -10.56 13.81 -14.44
N LYS A 2 -9.56 14.04 -13.57
CA LYS A 2 -8.58 13.01 -13.21
C LYS A 2 -9.27 12.01 -12.27
N LYS A 3 -9.67 10.87 -12.81
CA LYS A 3 -10.24 9.75 -12.03
C LYS A 3 -9.19 9.35 -10.99
N LEU A 4 -9.45 9.64 -9.72
CA LEU A 4 -8.60 9.20 -8.61
C LEU A 4 -8.62 7.67 -8.63
N GLN A 5 -7.62 7.04 -9.22
CA GLN A 5 -7.56 5.59 -9.26
C GLN A 5 -7.38 5.09 -7.83
N ASN A 6 -8.39 4.38 -7.34
CA ASN A 6 -8.38 3.73 -6.04
C ASN A 6 -7.52 2.46 -6.14
N PHE A 7 -6.20 2.62 -6.10
CA PHE A 7 -5.26 1.51 -6.18
C PHE A 7 -5.45 0.53 -5.01
N GLY A 8 -5.52 -0.77 -5.32
CA GLY A 8 -5.58 -1.83 -4.33
C GLY A 8 -6.95 -2.03 -3.66
N LYS A 9 -8.06 -1.94 -4.40
CA LYS A 9 -9.35 -2.51 -3.96
C LYS A 9 -9.37 -4.03 -4.20
N ARG A 10 -9.97 -4.77 -3.25
CA ARG A 10 -10.07 -6.23 -3.16
C ARG A 10 -10.30 -6.98 -4.48
N SER A 11 -11.16 -6.49 -5.38
CA SER A 11 -11.55 -7.24 -6.59
C SER A 11 -10.47 -7.33 -7.68
N HIS A 12 -9.43 -6.48 -7.64
CA HIS A 12 -8.35 -6.48 -8.63
C HIS A 12 -6.97 -6.58 -7.98
N ALA A 13 -6.91 -7.06 -6.73
CA ALA A 13 -5.65 -7.28 -6.05
C ALA A 13 -4.93 -8.49 -6.64
N ILE A 14 -3.65 -8.32 -6.97
CA ILE A 14 -2.73 -9.42 -7.26
C ILE A 14 -2.67 -10.28 -5.98
N GLN A 15 -2.83 -11.59 -6.14
CA GLN A 15 -2.69 -12.51 -5.03
C GLN A 15 -1.22 -12.80 -4.75
N ARG A 16 -0.87 -12.94 -3.47
CA ARG A 16 0.49 -13.28 -3.07
C ARG A 16 0.73 -14.77 -3.34
N ASN A 17 1.83 -15.09 -4.01
CA ASN A 17 2.32 -16.46 -4.07
C ASN A 17 2.81 -16.88 -2.66
N PRO A 18 2.21 -17.91 -2.02
CA PRO A 18 2.59 -18.31 -0.67
C PRO A 18 4.03 -18.86 -0.59
N ASN A 19 4.58 -19.34 -1.71
CA ASN A 19 5.93 -19.89 -1.79
C ASN A 19 7.00 -18.82 -2.08
N ALA A 20 6.60 -17.59 -2.38
CA ALA A 20 7.54 -16.51 -2.63
C ALA A 20 8.24 -16.08 -1.33
N PRO A 21 9.58 -15.90 -1.34
CA PRO A 21 10.29 -15.38 -0.19
C PRO A 21 9.77 -13.99 0.23
N VAL A 22 9.50 -13.84 1.52
CA VAL A 22 9.13 -12.54 2.10
C VAL A 22 10.41 -11.76 2.39
N MET A 23 10.59 -10.62 1.72
CA MET A 23 11.73 -9.72 1.95
C MET A 23 11.59 -8.96 3.26
N ILE A 24 10.40 -8.39 3.51
CA ILE A 24 10.08 -7.70 4.75
C ILE A 24 8.58 -7.74 5.00
N ARG A 25 8.20 -7.78 6.27
CA ARG A 25 6.81 -7.66 6.70
C ARG A 25 6.72 -6.81 7.97
N GLY A 26 5.59 -6.16 8.16
CA GLY A 26 5.40 -5.33 9.34
C GLY A 26 4.16 -4.47 9.30
N TRP A 27 3.90 -3.81 10.43
CA TRP A 27 2.80 -2.87 10.55
C TRP A 27 3.16 -1.53 9.93
N LEU A 28 2.33 -1.03 9.02
CA LEU A 28 2.36 0.35 8.56
C LEU A 28 0.99 1.01 8.76
N HIS A 29 0.97 2.34 8.71
CA HIS A 29 -0.26 3.11 8.65
C HIS A 29 -0.51 3.50 7.19
N LYS A 30 -1.61 3.03 6.61
CA LYS A 30 -2.02 3.34 5.25
C LYS A 30 -3.08 4.44 5.28
N GLN A 31 -2.89 5.52 4.53
CA GLN A 31 -3.97 6.48 4.28
C GLN A 31 -5.01 5.88 3.34
N ASP A 32 -6.28 5.99 3.69
CA ASP A 32 -7.37 5.65 2.78
C ASP A 32 -7.41 6.61 1.58
N SER A 33 -7.96 6.14 0.47
CA SER A 33 -8.12 6.94 -0.75
C SER A 33 -9.49 7.64 -0.81
N THR A 34 -10.24 7.63 0.30
CA THR A 34 -11.57 8.26 0.36
C THR A 34 -11.44 9.74 0.72
N GLY A 35 -12.53 10.50 0.60
CA GLY A 35 -12.55 11.91 0.99
C GLY A 35 -12.18 12.17 2.45
N MET A 36 -12.30 11.16 3.33
CA MET A 36 -11.96 11.27 4.76
C MET A 36 -10.44 11.14 5.03
N ARG A 37 -9.65 10.56 4.12
CA ARG A 37 -8.18 10.44 4.20
C ARG A 37 -7.66 9.88 5.54
N LEU A 38 -8.36 8.91 6.13
CA LEU A 38 -8.02 8.33 7.43
C LEU A 38 -6.82 7.39 7.33
N TRP A 39 -5.97 7.39 8.36
CA TRP A 39 -4.85 6.45 8.48
C TRP A 39 -5.29 5.17 9.17
N LYS A 40 -5.18 4.03 8.49
CA LYS A 40 -5.52 2.71 9.02
C LYS A 40 -4.26 1.87 9.19
N ARG A 41 -4.07 1.28 10.37
CA ARG A 41 -3.00 0.32 10.63
C ARG A 41 -3.29 -0.97 9.84
N ARG A 42 -2.32 -1.43 9.06
CA ARG A 42 -2.42 -2.63 8.20
C ARG A 42 -1.11 -3.40 8.26
N TRP A 43 -1.20 -4.72 8.13
CA TRP A 43 -0.03 -5.58 8.00
C TRP A 43 0.41 -5.58 6.55
N PHE A 44 1.66 -5.23 6.29
CA PHE A 44 2.24 -5.18 4.96
C PHE A 44 3.26 -6.30 4.79
N VAL A 45 3.30 -6.86 3.59
CA VAL A 45 4.25 -7.90 3.19
C VAL A 45 4.82 -7.51 1.84
N LEU A 46 6.15 -7.47 1.74
CA LEU A 46 6.89 -7.26 0.50
C LEU A 46 7.43 -8.60 0.02
N ALA A 47 6.96 -9.08 -1.13
CA ALA A 47 7.37 -10.32 -1.78
C ALA A 47 7.20 -10.17 -3.31
N ASP A 48 8.03 -10.81 -4.12
CA ASP A 48 7.96 -10.77 -5.60
C ASP A 48 7.83 -9.36 -6.19
N PHE A 49 8.59 -8.39 -5.68
CA PHE A 49 8.51 -6.97 -6.09
C PHE A 49 7.10 -6.36 -5.95
N CYS A 50 6.22 -6.98 -5.16
CA CYS A 50 4.86 -6.54 -4.91
C CYS A 50 4.65 -6.29 -3.42
N LEU A 51 4.01 -5.18 -3.10
CA LEU A 51 3.64 -4.82 -1.75
C LEU A 51 2.18 -5.18 -1.53
N PHE A 52 1.94 -6.19 -0.69
CA PHE A 52 0.60 -6.64 -0.29
C PHE A 52 0.24 -6.05 1.06
N TYR A 53 -1.06 -5.82 1.31
CA TYR A 53 -1.52 -5.47 2.65
C TYR A 53 -2.76 -6.25 3.08
N TYR A 54 -2.80 -6.53 4.38
CA TYR A 54 -3.78 -7.39 5.04
C TYR A 54 -4.41 -6.66 6.21
N LYS A 55 -5.52 -7.20 6.73
CA LYS A 55 -6.16 -6.68 7.94
C LYS A 55 -5.19 -6.72 9.13
N ASP A 56 -4.48 -7.84 9.28
CA ASP A 56 -3.55 -8.13 10.36
C ASP A 56 -2.52 -9.20 9.95
N GLY A 57 -1.67 -9.61 10.90
CA GLY A 57 -0.56 -10.53 10.68
C GLY A 57 -0.95 -11.98 10.39
N ARG A 58 -2.23 -12.34 10.37
CA ARG A 58 -2.68 -13.68 9.93
C ARG A 58 -2.52 -13.87 8.43
N GLU A 59 -2.47 -12.77 7.68
CA GLU A 59 -2.28 -12.78 6.22
C GLU A 59 -3.38 -13.55 5.44
N ASP A 60 -4.59 -13.68 6.00
CA ASP A 60 -5.70 -14.52 5.46
C ASP A 60 -6.21 -14.06 4.08
N GLU A 61 -6.47 -12.76 3.91
CA GLU A 61 -7.04 -12.18 2.68
C GLU A 61 -6.24 -10.93 2.25
N VAL A 62 -5.73 -10.94 1.02
CA VAL A 62 -5.11 -9.75 0.42
C VAL A 62 -6.16 -8.66 0.24
N LEU A 63 -6.02 -7.56 0.99
CA LEU A 63 -6.92 -6.42 0.87
C LEU A 63 -6.56 -5.52 -0.32
N GLY A 64 -5.29 -5.52 -0.72
CA GLY A 64 -4.78 -4.87 -1.91
C GLY A 64 -3.30 -5.12 -2.13
N SER A 65 -2.84 -4.79 -3.34
CA SER A 65 -1.48 -5.04 -3.82
C SER A 65 -0.96 -3.84 -4.63
N ILE A 66 0.36 -3.63 -4.63
CA ILE A 66 1.05 -2.64 -5.47
C ILE A 66 2.25 -3.33 -6.13
N SER A 67 2.23 -3.46 -7.47
CA SER A 67 3.40 -3.92 -8.22
C SER A 67 4.44 -2.80 -8.28
N LEU A 68 5.51 -2.90 -7.49
CA LEU A 68 6.48 -1.81 -7.32
C LEU A 68 7.18 -1.37 -8.61
N PRO A 69 7.46 -2.24 -9.60
CA PRO A 69 8.05 -1.80 -10.87
C PRO A 69 7.23 -0.74 -11.62
N SER A 70 5.94 -0.60 -11.34
CA SER A 70 5.05 0.37 -11.99
C SER A 70 4.85 1.66 -11.17
N PHE A 71 5.58 1.82 -10.06
CA PHE A 71 5.39 2.94 -9.14
C PHE A 71 6.72 3.57 -8.75
N ARG A 72 6.66 4.87 -8.47
CA ARG A 72 7.73 5.62 -7.81
C ARG A 72 7.40 5.82 -6.34
N ILE A 73 8.38 5.54 -5.50
CA ILE A 73 8.36 5.86 -4.06
C ILE A 73 9.11 7.19 -3.88
N SER A 74 8.55 8.09 -3.07
CA SER A 74 9.22 9.33 -2.70
C SER A 74 8.84 9.77 -1.30
N GLU A 75 9.63 10.67 -0.73
CA GLU A 75 9.27 11.35 0.52
C GLU A 75 8.01 12.22 0.33
N VAL A 76 7.35 12.54 1.44
CA VAL A 76 6.28 13.54 1.45
C VAL A 76 6.89 14.95 1.43
N GLU A 77 6.28 15.82 0.64
CA GLU A 77 6.66 17.22 0.50
C GLU A 77 5.66 18.10 1.28
N PRO A 78 6.02 19.35 1.64
CA PRO A 78 5.10 20.28 2.29
C PRO A 78 3.77 20.47 1.53
N SER A 79 3.81 20.36 0.20
CA SER A 79 2.65 20.47 -0.69
C SER A 79 1.63 19.33 -0.54
N ASP A 80 2.02 18.15 -0.02
CA ASP A 80 1.13 17.00 0.15
C ASP A 80 0.13 17.18 1.31
N ARG A 81 0.37 18.19 2.18
CA ARG A 81 -0.42 18.50 3.38
C ARG A 81 -0.55 17.29 4.32
N ILE A 82 0.53 16.55 4.51
CA ILE A 82 0.61 15.41 5.43
C ILE A 82 1.46 15.82 6.65
N SER A 83 0.83 15.89 7.82
CA SER A 83 1.51 16.22 9.09
C SER A 83 2.14 15.02 9.79
N ARG A 84 1.82 13.79 9.35
CA ARG A 84 2.32 12.57 9.98
C ARG A 84 3.80 12.36 9.62
N LYS A 85 4.65 12.27 10.65
CA LYS A 85 6.09 11.97 10.50
C LYS A 85 6.32 10.56 9.96
N PHE A 86 7.49 10.34 9.37
CA PHE A 86 7.92 9.05 8.81
C PHE A 86 6.96 8.50 7.74
N THR A 87 6.45 9.40 6.90
CA THR A 87 5.53 9.06 5.81
C THR A 87 6.27 9.10 4.47
N PHE A 88 5.97 8.13 3.61
CA PHE A 88 6.37 8.14 2.21
C PHE A 88 5.11 8.08 1.33
N LYS A 89 5.24 8.55 0.08
CA LYS A 89 4.17 8.47 -0.93
C LYS A 89 4.58 7.52 -2.05
N VAL A 90 3.59 6.78 -2.56
CA VAL A 90 3.73 5.86 -3.68
C VAL A 90 2.80 6.35 -4.78
N ARG A 91 3.33 6.56 -5.98
CA ARG A 91 2.62 7.14 -7.13
C ARG A 91 2.94 6.35 -8.39
N PRO A 92 1.98 6.14 -9.30
CA PRO A 92 2.27 5.52 -10.60
C PRO A 92 3.40 6.27 -11.30
N LEU A 93 4.23 5.52 -12.06
CA LEU A 93 5.16 6.12 -13.01
C LEU A 93 4.42 6.93 -14.08
#